data_AF-A0A1I1H0B9-F1
#
_entry.id   AF-A0A1I1H0B9-F1
#
_cell.length_a   1.000
_cell.length_b   1.000
_cell.length_c   1.000
_cell.angle_alpha   90.00
_cell.angle_beta   90.00
_cell.angle_gamma   90.00
#
_symmetry.space_group_name_H-M   'P 1'
#
loop_
_entity.id
_entity.type
_entity.pdbx_description
1 polymer ?
#
loop_
_entity_poly.entity_id
_entity_poly.type
_entity_poly.pdbx_seq_one_letter_code
_entity_poly.pdbx_strand_id
1 'polypeptide(L)'
;MLLTGIIIFTLLLSLYSGARRGLILQLVLTIGYAVSFWIALNYYQMLSDYAEMFVPYPTPSSTSANPFVLYGMDFLFELDSPFYNGVSFVVLLFTGWLLTRVIGGLFQALADLPVVRTVNAIGGAVLSFIVHYIGVFLVLFVLSMMPIAIIQQQFESSALAREIVTDTPELSQQVYDWWVAQGIEE
;
A
#
# COMPACT_ATOMS: atom_id res chain seq x y z
N MET A 1 -16.17 8.21 6.86
CA MET A 1 -16.25 9.28 5.82
C MET A 1 -14.93 9.98 5.55
N LEU A 2 -14.14 10.36 6.56
CA LEU A 2 -12.83 11.00 6.35
C LEU A 2 -11.87 10.11 5.55
N LEU A 3 -11.77 8.83 5.89
CA LEU A 3 -10.92 7.86 5.17
C LEU A 3 -11.23 7.77 3.67
N THR A 4 -12.51 7.67 3.29
CA THR A 4 -12.93 7.68 1.88
C THR A 4 -12.44 8.95 1.16
N GLY A 5 -12.56 10.11 1.82
CA GLY A 5 -12.09 11.39 1.27
C GLY A 5 -10.58 11.40 1.03
N ILE A 6 -9.79 10.86 1.97
CA ILE A 6 -8.32 10.75 1.85
C ILE A 6 -7.94 9.84 0.69
N ILE A 7 -8.61 8.68 0.55
CA ILE A 7 -8.37 7.72 -0.54
C ILE A 7 -8.64 8.39 -1.89
N ILE A 8 -9.83 8.96 -2.07
CA ILE A 8 -10.22 9.62 -3.33
C ILE A 8 -9.28 10.77 -3.64
N PHE A 9 -8.96 11.61 -2.66
CA PHE A 9 -8.04 12.72 -2.85
C PHE A 9 -6.65 12.25 -3.30
N THR A 10 -6.11 11.21 -2.68
CA THR A 10 -4.81 10.62 -3.04
C THR A 10 -4.82 10.08 -4.46
N LEU A 11 -5.88 9.36 -4.85
CA LEU A 11 -6.02 8.82 -6.20
C LEU A 11 -6.21 9.92 -7.26
N LEU A 12 -6.98 10.98 -6.97
CA LEU A 12 -7.09 12.14 -7.86
C LEU A 12 -5.77 12.87 -8.03
N LEU A 13 -4.99 13.04 -6.95
CA LEU A 13 -3.64 13.61 -7.02
C LEU A 13 -2.69 12.73 -7.84
N SER A 14 -2.82 11.40 -7.76
CA SER A 14 -2.03 10.49 -8.60
C SER A 14 -2.34 10.64 -10.08
N LEU A 15 -3.62 10.79 -10.45
CA LEU A 15 -4.06 11.04 -11.83
C LEU A 15 -3.48 12.36 -12.35
N TYR A 16 -3.66 13.44 -11.58
CA TYR A 16 -3.15 14.76 -11.95
C TYR A 16 -1.62 14.77 -12.09
N SER A 17 -0.90 14.21 -11.12
CA SER A 17 0.56 14.17 -11.16
C SER A 17 1.09 13.30 -12.29
N GLY A 18 0.45 12.17 -12.58
CA GLY A 18 0.78 11.31 -13.72
C GLY A 18 0.55 12.00 -15.06
N ALA A 19 -0.58 12.68 -15.22
CA ALA A 19 -0.90 13.45 -16.42
C ALA A 19 0.13 14.56 -16.69
N ARG A 20 0.61 15.22 -15.63
CA ARG A 20 1.60 16.30 -15.72
C ARG A 20 3.01 15.80 -16.05
N ARG A 21 3.40 14.63 -15.55
CA ARG A 21 4.70 14.00 -15.84
C ARG A 21 4.77 13.42 -17.25
N GLY A 22 3.63 12.99 -17.80
CA GLY A 22 3.57 12.27 -19.07
C GLY A 22 3.90 10.78 -18.92
N LEU A 23 3.57 10.02 -19.96
CA LEU A 23 3.65 8.56 -20.03
C LEU A 23 5.10 8.07 -19.90
N ILE A 24 6.05 8.69 -20.59
CA ILE A 24 7.43 8.20 -20.64
C ILE A 24 8.10 8.27 -19.26
N LEU A 25 8.04 9.44 -18.62
CA LEU A 25 8.59 9.59 -17.27
C LEU A 25 7.84 8.70 -16.27
N GLN A 26 6.53 8.57 -16.41
CA GLN A 26 5.75 7.70 -15.55
C GLN A 26 6.12 6.22 -15.73
N LEU A 27 6.43 5.76 -16.95
CA LEU A 27 6.93 4.40 -17.19
C LEU A 27 8.26 4.14 -16.47
N VAL A 28 9.20 5.07 -16.55
CA VAL A 28 10.49 4.96 -15.83
C VAL A 28 10.25 4.83 -14.32
N LEU A 29 9.38 5.68 -13.77
CA LEU A 29 9.00 5.61 -12.36
C LEU A 29 8.31 4.28 -12.02
N THR A 30 7.37 3.83 -12.84
CA THR A 30 6.66 2.55 -12.64
C THR A 30 7.63 1.37 -12.63
N ILE A 31 8.64 1.35 -13.50
CA ILE A 31 9.68 0.32 -13.48
C ILE A 31 10.46 0.37 -12.16
N GLY A 32 10.88 1.55 -11.71
CA GLY A 32 11.58 1.68 -10.42
C GLY A 32 10.71 1.26 -9.23
N TYR A 33 9.41 1.56 -9.25
CA TYR A 33 8.46 1.09 -8.24
C TYR A 33 8.27 -0.43 -8.30
N ALA A 34 8.24 -1.04 -9.48
CA ALA A 34 8.19 -2.49 -9.62
C ALA A 34 9.46 -3.16 -9.07
N VAL A 35 10.65 -2.60 -9.31
CA VAL A 35 11.91 -3.06 -8.70
C VAL A 35 11.86 -2.90 -7.18
N SER A 36 11.35 -1.78 -6.68
CA SER A 36 11.19 -1.53 -5.24
C SER A 36 10.24 -2.53 -4.59
N PHE A 37 9.13 -2.85 -5.26
CA PHE A 37 8.18 -3.87 -4.83
C PHE A 37 8.80 -5.27 -4.81
N TRP A 38 9.57 -5.61 -5.85
CA TRP A 38 10.29 -6.87 -5.89
C TRP A 38 11.32 -6.98 -4.75
N ILE A 39 12.07 -5.92 -4.46
CA ILE A 39 12.96 -5.88 -3.30
C ILE A 39 12.15 -6.07 -2.01
N ALA A 40 11.04 -5.34 -1.83
CA ALA A 40 10.19 -5.49 -0.65
C ALA A 40 9.72 -6.94 -0.47
N LEU A 41 9.28 -7.63 -1.53
CA LEU A 41 8.87 -9.04 -1.51
C LEU A 41 9.97 -9.99 -1.02
N ASN A 42 11.23 -9.72 -1.30
CA ASN A 42 12.33 -10.62 -0.95
C ASN A 42 12.91 -10.36 0.45
N TYR A 43 12.70 -9.17 1.01
CA TYR A 43 13.39 -8.73 2.23
C TYR A 43 12.47 -8.30 3.38
N TYR A 44 11.14 -8.32 3.22
CA TYR A 44 10.22 -7.87 4.28
C TYR A 44 10.29 -8.72 5.55
N GLN A 45 10.40 -10.06 5.43
CA GLN A 45 10.52 -10.96 6.58
C GLN A 45 11.78 -10.65 7.40
N MET A 46 12.92 -10.48 6.72
CA MET A 46 14.19 -10.12 7.37
C MET A 46 14.09 -8.80 8.15
N LEU A 47 13.26 -7.85 7.70
CA LEU A 47 13.05 -6.58 8.41
C LEU A 47 12.00 -6.69 9.52
N SER A 48 11.09 -7.67 9.45
CA SER A 48 10.01 -7.92 10.40
C SER A 48 10.52 -8.15 11.83
N ASP A 49 11.56 -8.97 11.97
CA ASP A 49 12.22 -9.25 13.26
C ASP A 49 12.70 -7.96 13.96
N TYR A 50 13.20 -7.00 13.18
CA TYR A 50 13.62 -5.72 13.72
C TYR A 50 12.43 -4.81 14.01
N ALA A 51 11.37 -4.87 13.18
CA ALA A 51 10.18 -4.03 13.34
C ALA A 51 9.47 -4.30 14.68
N GLU A 52 9.41 -5.56 15.12
CA GLU A 52 8.86 -5.96 16.41
C GLU A 52 9.55 -5.23 17.58
N MET A 53 10.87 -4.99 17.48
CA MET A 53 11.64 -4.31 18.52
C MET A 53 11.35 -2.80 18.62
N PHE A 54 10.88 -2.17 17.54
CA PHE A 54 10.69 -0.71 17.51
C PHE A 54 9.25 -0.27 17.75
N VAL A 55 8.27 -1.05 17.31
CA VAL A 55 6.85 -0.68 17.38
C VAL A 55 6.06 -1.84 17.98
N PRO A 56 5.56 -1.75 19.22
CA PRO A 56 4.76 -2.83 19.78
C PRO A 56 3.38 -2.90 19.11
N TYR A 57 2.95 -4.12 18.75
CA TYR A 57 1.61 -4.38 18.25
C TYR A 57 0.55 -3.98 19.31
N PRO A 58 -0.47 -3.20 18.93
CA PRO A 58 -1.46 -2.71 19.88
C PRO A 58 -2.32 -3.85 20.42
N THR A 59 -2.43 -3.94 21.75
CA THR A 59 -3.34 -4.89 22.40
C THR A 59 -4.77 -4.36 22.38
N PRO A 60 -5.78 -5.18 22.03
CA PRO A 60 -7.18 -4.75 22.08
C PRO A 60 -7.63 -4.41 23.51
N SER A 61 -8.48 -3.40 23.63
CA SER A 61 -9.00 -2.92 24.93
C SER A 61 -9.95 -3.91 25.63
N SER A 62 -10.49 -4.89 24.90
CA SER A 62 -11.37 -5.93 25.44
C SER A 62 -11.26 -7.22 24.63
N THR A 63 -11.11 -8.37 25.30
CA THR A 63 -11.07 -9.70 24.66
C THR A 63 -12.48 -10.29 24.44
N SER A 64 -13.53 -9.70 25.03
CA SER A 64 -14.90 -10.20 24.96
C SER A 64 -15.70 -9.72 23.74
N ALA A 65 -15.18 -8.75 22.99
CA ALA A 65 -15.81 -8.19 21.80
C ALA A 65 -14.80 -8.19 20.65
N ASN A 66 -15.26 -8.47 19.42
CA ASN A 66 -14.37 -8.47 18.25
C ASN A 66 -13.88 -7.03 17.98
N PRO A 67 -12.57 -6.76 18.06
CA PRO A 67 -12.05 -5.42 17.85
C PRO A 67 -11.93 -5.06 16.36
N PHE A 68 -12.12 -6.01 15.43
CA PHE A 68 -11.91 -5.80 14.00
C PHE A 68 -13.22 -5.66 13.22
N VAL A 69 -13.18 -4.83 12.18
CA VAL A 69 -14.26 -4.69 11.21
C VAL A 69 -14.17 -5.76 10.10
N LEU A 70 -12.95 -6.16 9.73
CA LEU A 70 -12.70 -7.04 8.57
C LEU A 70 -12.28 -8.47 8.92
N TYR A 71 -11.92 -8.72 10.17
CA TYR A 71 -11.41 -10.03 10.61
C TYR A 71 -12.30 -10.62 11.71
N GLY A 72 -12.30 -11.96 11.80
CA GLY A 72 -12.97 -12.68 12.88
C GLY A 72 -12.23 -12.52 14.22
N MET A 73 -12.89 -12.90 15.31
CA MET A 73 -12.28 -12.89 16.65
C MET A 73 -11.10 -13.88 16.77
N ASP A 74 -11.07 -14.93 15.96
CA ASP A 74 -10.01 -15.92 15.96
C ASP A 74 -8.64 -15.30 15.60
N PHE A 75 -8.63 -14.22 14.81
CA PHE A 75 -7.43 -13.48 14.41
C PHE A 75 -6.84 -12.56 15.50
N LEU A 76 -7.45 -12.50 16.70
CA LEU A 76 -7.08 -11.52 17.74
C LEU A 76 -5.63 -11.66 18.23
N PHE A 77 -5.08 -12.87 18.21
CA PHE A 77 -3.71 -13.17 18.63
C PHE A 77 -2.82 -13.66 17.48
N GLU A 78 -3.31 -13.67 16.24
CA GLU A 78 -2.61 -14.23 15.08
C GLU A 78 -2.11 -13.15 14.11
N LEU A 79 -2.49 -11.89 14.32
CA LEU A 79 -2.18 -10.77 13.42
C LEU A 79 -0.95 -9.96 13.82
N ASP A 80 -0.25 -10.31 14.89
CA ASP A 80 0.97 -9.61 15.31
C ASP A 80 2.13 -9.82 14.32
N SER A 81 2.50 -11.07 14.03
CA SER A 81 3.52 -11.40 13.01
C SER A 81 3.13 -10.89 11.62
N PRO A 82 1.90 -11.14 11.11
CA PRO A 82 1.45 -10.57 9.84
C PRO A 82 1.47 -9.04 9.77
N PHE A 83 1.18 -8.36 10.89
CA PHE A 83 1.29 -6.91 10.96
C PHE A 83 2.74 -6.46 10.77
N TYR A 84 3.71 -7.07 11.45
CA TYR A 84 5.13 -6.72 11.29
C TYR A 84 5.65 -6.99 9.88
N ASN A 85 5.19 -8.08 9.26
CA ASN A 85 5.48 -8.40 7.86
C ASN A 85 4.96 -7.30 6.93
N GLY A 86 3.70 -6.90 7.09
CA GLY A 86 3.09 -5.84 6.29
C GLY A 86 3.73 -4.48 6.50
N VAL A 87 4.01 -4.08 7.74
CA VAL A 87 4.72 -2.82 8.06
C VAL A 87 6.10 -2.81 7.40
N SER A 88 6.86 -3.88 7.56
CA SER A 88 8.20 -4.02 6.99
C SER A 88 8.19 -3.92 5.47
N PHE A 89 7.22 -4.59 4.83
CA PHE A 89 7.01 -4.50 3.40
C PHE A 89 6.74 -3.06 2.95
N VAL A 90 5.81 -2.36 3.61
CA VAL A 90 5.45 -0.98 3.30
C VAL A 90 6.64 -0.03 3.51
N VAL A 91 7.45 -0.23 4.56
CA VAL A 91 8.66 0.56 4.82
C VAL A 91 9.72 0.36 3.73
N LEU A 92 9.98 -0.88 3.33
CA LEU A 92 10.90 -1.18 2.23
C LEU A 92 10.41 -0.58 0.92
N LEU A 93 9.13 -0.77 0.60
CA LEU A 93 8.52 -0.21 -0.60
C LEU A 93 8.59 1.31 -0.61
N PHE A 94 8.29 1.97 0.52
CA PHE A 94 8.35 3.42 0.66
C PHE A 94 9.78 3.95 0.48
N THR A 95 10.77 3.23 1.02
CA THR A 95 12.19 3.56 0.85
C THR A 95 12.59 3.45 -0.62
N GLY A 96 12.26 2.34 -1.29
CA GLY A 96 12.52 2.17 -2.71
C GLY A 96 11.77 3.17 -3.60
N TRP A 97 10.54 3.52 -3.23
CA TRP A 97 9.76 4.58 -3.88
C TRP A 97 10.46 5.94 -3.79
N LEU A 98 11.00 6.29 -2.62
CA LEU A 98 11.73 7.54 -2.40
C LEU A 98 12.98 7.58 -3.29
N LEU A 99 13.77 6.50 -3.30
CA LEU A 99 14.96 6.37 -4.14
C LEU A 99 14.61 6.48 -5.63
N THR A 100 13.57 5.76 -6.07
CA THR A 100 13.06 5.80 -7.44
C THR A 100 12.68 7.22 -7.84
N ARG A 101 12.09 8.00 -6.93
CA ARG A 101 11.66 9.37 -7.23
C ARG A 101 12.83 10.33 -7.34
N VAL A 102 13.86 10.16 -6.52
CA VAL A 102 15.12 10.92 -6.63
C VAL A 102 15.80 10.62 -7.97
N ILE A 103 15.95 9.33 -8.31
CA ILE A 103 16.55 8.89 -9.57
C ILE A 103 15.71 9.33 -10.78
N GLY A 104 14.39 9.21 -10.70
CA GLY A 104 13.45 9.64 -11.73
C GLY A 104 13.55 11.13 -12.07
N GLY A 105 13.95 11.97 -11.11
CA GLY A 105 14.23 13.38 -11.34
C GLY A 105 15.34 13.63 -12.37
N LEU A 106 16.29 12.69 -12.51
CA LEU A 106 17.37 12.76 -13.49
C LEU A 106 16.88 12.53 -14.93
N PHE A 107 15.71 11.90 -15.08
CA PHE A 107 15.11 11.55 -16.37
C PHE A 107 14.07 12.57 -16.85
N GLN A 108 14.03 13.77 -16.27
CA GLN A 108 13.05 14.81 -16.67
C GLN A 108 13.14 15.16 -18.16
N ALA A 109 14.33 15.11 -18.76
CA ALA A 109 14.52 15.35 -20.19
C ALA A 109 13.74 14.37 -21.09
N LEU A 110 13.38 13.18 -20.57
CA LEU A 110 12.56 12.21 -21.32
C LEU A 110 11.10 12.67 -21.47
N ALA A 111 10.64 13.62 -20.66
CA ALA A 111 9.28 14.15 -20.75
C ALA A 111 9.06 15.03 -21.99
N ASP A 112 10.13 15.52 -22.63
CA ASP A 112 10.10 16.40 -23.80
C ASP A 112 10.08 15.64 -25.14
N LEU A 113 10.07 14.30 -25.10
CA LEU A 113 10.02 13.48 -26.31
C LEU A 113 8.70 13.70 -27.08
N PRO A 114 8.74 13.75 -28.42
CA PRO A 114 7.57 14.04 -29.25
C PRO A 114 6.57 12.88 -29.22
N VAL A 115 5.61 12.95 -28.30
CA VAL A 115 4.44 12.06 -28.20
C VAL A 115 3.18 12.88 -28.40
N VAL A 116 2.12 12.26 -28.92
CA VAL A 116 0.79 12.86 -28.96
C VAL A 116 0.39 13.30 -27.54
N ARG A 117 0.21 14.61 -27.34
CA ARG A 117 0.01 15.21 -26.00
C ARG A 117 -1.07 14.52 -25.17
N THR A 118 -2.18 14.16 -25.82
CA THR A 118 -3.31 13.46 -25.17
C THR A 118 -2.93 12.05 -24.72
N VAL A 119 -2.26 11.27 -25.56
CA VAL A 119 -1.81 9.91 -25.23
C VAL A 119 -0.78 9.96 -24.11
N ASN A 120 0.14 10.92 -24.16
CA ASN A 120 1.16 11.12 -23.13
C ASN A 120 0.52 11.41 -21.75
N ALA A 121 -0.45 12.32 -21.71
CA ALA A 121 -1.13 12.69 -20.47
C ALA A 121 -2.01 11.56 -19.92
N ILE A 122 -2.85 10.93 -20.76
CA ILE A 122 -3.76 9.86 -20.32
C ILE A 122 -2.95 8.65 -19.85
N GLY A 123 -1.95 8.22 -20.62
CA GLY A 123 -1.10 7.09 -20.26
C GLY A 123 -0.36 7.31 -18.94
N GLY A 124 0.20 8.51 -18.76
CA GLY A 124 0.83 8.89 -17.49
C GLY A 124 -0.15 8.91 -16.31
N ALA A 125 -1.37 9.41 -16.51
CA ALA A 125 -2.40 9.42 -15.48
C ALA A 125 -2.79 8.00 -15.05
N VAL A 126 -3.09 7.12 -16.01
CA VAL A 126 -3.52 5.74 -15.75
C VAL A 126 -2.43 4.95 -15.03
N LEU A 127 -1.18 5.00 -15.50
CA LEU A 127 -0.08 4.30 -14.85
C LEU A 127 0.16 4.81 -13.42
N SER A 128 0.11 6.13 -13.22
CA SER A 128 0.26 6.73 -11.89
C SER A 128 -0.88 6.29 -10.97
N PHE A 129 -2.12 6.28 -11.46
CA PHE A 129 -3.27 5.80 -10.70
C PHE A 129 -3.09 4.35 -10.24
N ILE A 130 -2.71 3.45 -11.14
CA ILE A 130 -2.51 2.03 -10.81
C ILE A 130 -1.48 1.87 -9.70
N VAL A 131 -0.31 2.51 -9.82
CA VAL A 131 0.74 2.39 -8.81
C VAL A 131 0.30 2.95 -7.45
N HIS A 132 -0.37 4.11 -7.43
CA HIS A 132 -0.82 4.68 -6.16
C HIS A 132 -1.99 3.91 -5.57
N TYR A 133 -2.85 3.30 -6.39
CA TYR A 133 -3.90 2.40 -5.93
C TYR A 133 -3.30 1.19 -5.20
N ILE A 134 -2.25 0.56 -5.76
CA ILE A 134 -1.52 -0.52 -5.09
C ILE A 134 -0.92 -0.03 -3.76
N GLY A 135 -0.28 1.15 -3.74
CA GLY A 135 0.25 1.73 -2.51
C GLY A 135 -0.82 1.98 -1.44
N VAL A 136 -1.97 2.53 -1.83
CA VAL A 136 -3.13 2.75 -0.95
C VAL A 136 -3.64 1.41 -0.41
N PHE A 137 -3.80 0.41 -1.28
CA PHE A 137 -4.21 -0.93 -0.90
C PHE A 137 -3.31 -1.51 0.19
N LEU A 138 -1.98 -1.52 0.00
CA LEU A 138 -1.03 -2.06 0.96
C LEU A 138 -1.09 -1.35 2.32
N VAL A 139 -1.17 -0.02 2.31
CA VAL A 139 -1.29 0.77 3.55
C VAL A 139 -2.60 0.48 4.27
N LEU A 140 -3.72 0.39 3.54
CA LEU A 140 -5.00 0.04 4.14
C LEU A 140 -5.00 -1.38 4.70
N PHE A 141 -4.37 -2.35 4.03
CA PHE A 141 -4.26 -3.73 4.49
C PHE A 141 -3.50 -3.84 5.82
N VAL A 142 -2.42 -3.08 5.98
CA VAL A 142 -1.70 -2.99 7.27
C VAL A 142 -2.57 -2.32 8.34
N LEU A 143 -3.25 -1.22 8.00
CA LEU A 143 -4.11 -0.52 8.95
C LEU A 143 -5.31 -1.36 9.40
N SER A 144 -5.86 -2.21 8.53
CA SER A 144 -7.01 -3.05 8.89
C SER A 144 -6.67 -4.07 9.97
N MET A 145 -5.41 -4.51 10.04
CA MET A 145 -4.92 -5.45 11.04
C MET A 145 -4.77 -4.83 12.44
N MET A 146 -4.81 -3.50 12.58
CA MET A 146 -4.60 -2.84 13.87
C MET A 146 -5.89 -2.81 14.69
N PRO A 147 -5.98 -3.45 15.89
CA PRO A 147 -7.15 -3.41 16.76
C PRO A 147 -7.31 -2.06 17.51
N ILE A 148 -7.19 -0.94 16.79
CA ILE A 148 -7.31 0.42 17.32
C ILE A 148 -8.68 0.97 16.97
N ALA A 149 -9.48 1.31 17.99
CA ALA A 149 -10.86 1.78 17.81
C ALA A 149 -11.01 2.94 16.81
N ILE A 150 -10.09 3.92 16.83
CA ILE A 150 -10.12 5.05 15.90
C ILE A 150 -9.95 4.59 14.44
N ILE A 151 -9.03 3.65 14.18
CA ILE A 151 -8.79 3.10 12.85
C ILE A 151 -10.00 2.27 12.40
N GLN A 152 -10.47 1.39 13.28
CA GLN A 152 -11.59 0.49 13.00
C GLN A 152 -12.89 1.27 12.73
N GLN A 153 -13.16 2.36 13.46
CA GLN A 153 -14.28 3.26 13.17
C GLN A 153 -14.17 3.95 11.79
N GLN A 154 -12.94 4.24 11.32
CA GLN A 154 -12.75 4.75 9.95
C GLN A 154 -13.08 3.69 8.90
N PHE A 155 -12.69 2.43 9.11
CA PHE A 155 -13.06 1.32 8.25
C PHE A 155 -14.57 1.05 8.26
N GLU A 156 -15.22 1.07 9.42
CA GLU A 156 -16.68 0.91 9.56
C GLU A 156 -17.44 1.97 8.75
N SER A 157 -16.96 3.22 8.78
CA SER A 157 -17.57 4.35 8.07
C SER A 157 -17.12 4.54 6.62
N SER A 158 -16.35 3.61 6.05
CA SER A 158 -15.80 3.70 4.69
C SER A 158 -15.96 2.38 3.93
N ALA A 159 -17.04 2.25 3.14
CA ALA A 159 -17.23 1.11 2.24
C ALA A 159 -16.06 0.95 1.25
N LEU A 160 -15.61 2.06 0.66
CA LEU A 160 -14.48 2.06 -0.27
C LEU A 160 -13.19 1.49 0.35
N ALA A 161 -12.86 1.85 1.60
CA ALA A 161 -11.67 1.32 2.24
C ALA A 161 -11.76 -0.19 2.47
N ARG A 162 -12.95 -0.68 2.86
CA ARG A 162 -13.21 -2.11 3.02
C ARG A 162 -13.09 -2.84 1.69
N GLU A 163 -13.79 -2.38 0.65
CA GLU A 163 -13.76 -2.95 -0.69
C GLU A 163 -12.35 -3.00 -1.28
N ILE A 164 -11.54 -1.94 -1.08
CA ILE A 164 -10.13 -1.97 -1.53
C ILE A 164 -9.40 -3.13 -0.84
N VAL A 165 -9.54 -3.30 0.47
CA VAL A 165 -8.85 -4.37 1.21
C VAL A 165 -9.39 -5.76 0.85
N THR A 166 -10.70 -5.93 0.74
CA THR A 166 -11.35 -7.24 0.60
C THR A 166 -11.45 -7.71 -0.85
N ASP A 167 -11.66 -6.80 -1.79
CA ASP A 167 -12.12 -7.12 -3.15
C ASP A 167 -11.17 -6.61 -4.24
N THR A 168 -9.93 -6.20 -3.91
CA THR A 168 -8.94 -5.90 -4.95
C THR A 168 -8.50 -7.21 -5.63
N PRO A 169 -8.83 -7.42 -6.91
CA PRO A 169 -8.56 -8.68 -7.58
C PRO A 169 -7.08 -9.04 -7.56
N GLU A 170 -6.79 -10.32 -7.36
CA GLU A 170 -5.44 -10.93 -7.29
C GLU A 170 -4.56 -10.46 -6.11
N LEU A 171 -4.55 -9.16 -5.78
CA LEU A 171 -3.70 -8.59 -4.72
C LEU A 171 -4.18 -8.93 -3.32
N SER A 172 -5.49 -8.92 -3.05
CA SER A 172 -6.03 -9.27 -1.73
C SER A 172 -5.61 -10.66 -1.29
N GLN A 173 -5.67 -11.65 -2.19
CA GLN A 173 -5.22 -13.01 -1.89
C GLN A 173 -3.69 -13.10 -1.80
N GLN A 174 -2.94 -12.51 -2.74
CA GLN A 174 -1.48 -12.58 -2.73
C GLN A 174 -0.88 -11.98 -1.45
N VAL A 175 -1.38 -10.82 -1.03
CA VAL A 175 -0.89 -10.15 0.19
C VAL A 175 -1.31 -10.93 1.44
N TYR A 176 -2.49 -11.53 1.45
CA TYR A 176 -2.86 -12.47 2.51
C TYR A 176 -1.88 -13.65 2.57
N ASP A 177 -1.57 -14.27 1.43
CA ASP A 177 -0.65 -15.41 1.39
C ASP A 177 0.77 -15.02 1.85
N TRP A 178 1.28 -13.87 1.42
CA TRP A 178 2.61 -13.40 1.79
C TRP A 178 2.71 -13.01 3.26
N TRP A 179 1.77 -12.21 3.77
CA TRP A 179 1.94 -11.63 5.11
C TRP A 179 1.25 -12.44 6.20
N VAL A 180 0.08 -13.00 5.90
CA VAL A 180 -0.76 -13.69 6.89
C VAL A 180 -0.45 -15.18 6.89
N ALA A 181 -0.63 -15.89 5.77
CA ALA A 181 -0.47 -17.34 5.75
C ALA A 181 0.97 -17.77 6.09
N GLN A 182 1.98 -17.13 5.49
CA GLN A 182 3.39 -17.43 5.82
C GLN A 182 3.78 -16.95 7.23
N GLY A 183 3.25 -15.82 7.68
CA GLY A 183 3.58 -15.26 9.00
C GLY A 183 3.03 -16.06 10.18
N ILE A 184 1.99 -16.88 9.96
CA ILE A 184 1.40 -17.78 10.98
C ILE A 184 2.18 -19.11 11.07
N GLU A 185 2.94 -19.50 10.04
CA GLU A 185 3.71 -20.74 10.00
C GLU A 185 5.12 -20.64 10.64
N GLU A 186 5.60 -19.42 10.91
CA GLU A 186 6.89 -19.14 11.58
C GLU A 186 6.77 -19.10 13.11
#